data_AF-A0A849QPH3-F1
#
_entry.id   AF-A0A849QPH3-F1
#
_cell.length_a   1.000
_cell.length_b   1.000
_cell.length_c   1.000
_cell.angle_alpha   90.00
_cell.angle_beta   90.00
_cell.angle_gamma   90.00
#
_symmetry.space_group_name_H-M   'P 1'
#
loop_
_entity.id
_entity.type
_entity.pdbx_description
1 polymer ?
#
loop_
_entity_poly.entity_id
_entity_poly.type
_entity_poly.pdbx_seq_one_letter_code
_entity_poly.pdbx_strand_id
1 'polypeptide(L)'
;MSPKLTESGIEKLTIGLLEKSVYHHIYAPFIAPDSETSERRSFEDVLLSERLQSAVGRITQNKAKSSDTKDDQGINNNQIRTLEKLRDTLLPKLMSGEVRVKSEQQEVRT
;
A
#
# COMPACT_ATOMS: atom_id res chain seq x y z
N MET A 1 27.51 -17.55 -3.63
CA MET A 1 26.20 -17.81 -3.02
C MET A 1 25.26 -16.71 -3.46
N SER A 2 24.10 -17.04 -4.03
CA SER A 2 23.06 -16.05 -4.31
C SER A 2 22.53 -15.50 -2.98
N PRO A 3 22.33 -14.17 -2.86
CA PRO A 3 21.76 -13.61 -1.64
C PRO A 3 20.37 -14.22 -1.44
N LYS A 4 20.16 -14.88 -0.30
CA LYS A 4 18.83 -15.33 0.10
C LYS A 4 17.96 -14.09 0.25
N LEU A 5 16.77 -14.14 -0.34
CA LEU A 5 15.77 -13.11 -0.13
C LEU A 5 15.39 -13.11 1.36
N THR A 6 15.61 -11.99 2.06
CA THR A 6 15.24 -11.83 3.47
C THR A 6 14.02 -10.93 3.59
N GLU A 7 13.22 -11.11 4.64
CA GLU A 7 12.07 -10.23 4.94
C GLU A 7 12.50 -8.76 5.02
N SER A 8 13.61 -8.48 5.72
CA SER A 8 14.20 -7.15 5.80
C SER A 8 14.66 -6.59 4.45
N GLY A 9 15.06 -7.46 3.51
CA GLY A 9 15.44 -7.06 2.15
C GLY A 9 14.22 -6.71 1.31
N ILE A 10 13.15 -7.51 1.42
CA ILE A 10 11.86 -7.25 0.77
C ILE A 10 11.23 -5.96 1.31
N GLU A 11 11.26 -5.76 2.62
CA GLU A 11 10.71 -4.57 3.29
C GLU A 11 11.39 -3.29 2.78
N LYS A 12 12.73 -3.23 2.84
CA LYS A 12 13.50 -2.07 2.39
C LYS A 12 13.29 -1.78 0.90
N LEU A 13 13.23 -2.82 0.07
CA LEU A 13 12.96 -2.65 -1.36
C LEU A 13 11.55 -2.09 -1.59
N THR A 14 10.55 -2.63 -0.91
CA THR A 14 9.15 -2.18 -1.01
C THR A 14 9.00 -0.72 -0.61
N ILE A 15 9.57 -0.33 0.54
CA ILE A 15 9.57 1.06 1.01
C ILE A 15 10.19 1.98 -0.05
N GLY A 16 11.37 1.63 -0.59
CA GLY A 16 12.03 2.44 -1.61
C GLY A 16 11.23 2.59 -2.92
N LEU A 17 10.48 1.57 -3.34
CA LEU A 17 9.60 1.65 -4.52
C LEU A 17 8.36 2.53 -4.27
N LEU A 18 7.81 2.47 -3.06
CA LEU A 18 6.66 3.27 -2.66
C LEU A 18 7.05 4.75 -2.51
N GLU A 19 8.20 5.06 -1.93
CA GLU A 19 8.73 6.42 -1.84
C GLU A 19 8.92 7.07 -3.21
N LYS A 20 9.43 6.31 -4.19
CA LYS A 20 9.49 6.75 -5.60
C LYS A 20 8.12 7.03 -6.20
N SER A 21 7.08 6.36 -5.71
CA SER A 21 5.69 6.51 -6.14
C SER A 21 4.91 7.54 -5.30
N VAL A 22 5.61 8.47 -4.63
CA VAL A 22 5.05 9.58 -3.83
C VAL A 22 4.37 9.12 -2.53
N TYR A 23 4.51 7.86 -2.15
CA TYR A 23 4.05 7.38 -0.86
C TYR A 23 5.06 7.73 0.23
N HIS A 24 4.57 8.03 1.42
CA HIS A 24 5.40 8.38 2.55
C HIS A 24 5.40 7.24 3.56
N HIS A 25 6.59 6.77 3.92
CA HIS A 25 6.75 5.85 5.03
C HIS A 25 6.59 6.61 6.35
N ILE A 26 5.77 6.06 7.27
CA ILE A 26 5.54 6.62 8.60
C ILE A 26 5.99 5.58 9.62
N TYR A 27 6.87 5.99 10.52
CA TYR A 27 7.35 5.11 11.58
C TYR A 27 6.26 4.91 12.64
N ALA A 28 5.91 3.64 12.90
CA ALA A 28 4.71 3.26 13.65
C ALA A 28 4.62 3.85 15.08
N PRO A 29 5.71 3.95 15.87
CA PRO A 29 5.67 4.60 17.18
C PRO A 29 5.22 6.06 17.18
N PHE A 30 5.40 6.82 16.10
CA PHE A 30 4.92 8.21 16.04
C PHE A 30 3.41 8.33 15.93
N ILE A 31 2.72 7.28 15.49
CA ILE A 31 1.27 7.26 15.30
C ILE A 31 0.58 6.31 16.28
N ALA A 32 1.34 5.77 17.24
CA ALA A 32 0.84 4.83 18.23
C ALA A 32 -0.21 5.49 19.16
N PRO A 33 -1.10 4.69 19.78
CA PRO A 33 -2.17 5.22 20.63
C PRO A 33 -1.67 6.09 21.79
N ASP A 34 -0.47 5.80 22.29
CA ASP A 34 0.21 6.45 23.41
C ASP A 34 1.18 7.57 22.99
N SER A 35 1.24 7.90 21.71
CA SER A 35 2.12 8.96 21.19
C SER A 35 1.43 10.33 21.17
N GLU A 36 2.23 11.40 21.16
CA GLU A 36 1.76 12.79 21.03
C GLU A 36 1.00 13.06 19.71
N THR A 37 1.33 12.32 18.64
CA THR A 37 0.68 12.42 17.32
C THR A 37 -0.11 11.15 17.00
N SER A 38 -0.87 10.67 17.99
CA SER A 38 -1.67 9.46 17.89
C SER A 38 -2.66 9.52 16.72
N GLU A 39 -2.54 8.55 15.81
CA GLU A 39 -3.52 8.33 14.74
C GLU A 39 -4.19 6.96 14.85
N ARG A 40 -3.64 6.05 15.66
CA ARG A 40 -4.22 4.74 15.98
C ARG A 40 -5.02 4.83 17.26
N ARG A 41 -6.15 4.13 17.33
CA ARG A 41 -6.94 4.02 18.56
C ARG A 41 -6.44 2.86 19.42
N SER A 42 -5.92 1.81 18.79
CA SER A 42 -5.34 0.64 19.43
C SER A 42 -4.10 0.13 18.69
N PHE A 43 -3.25 -0.67 19.35
CA PHE A 43 -2.08 -1.28 18.71
C PHE A 43 -2.46 -2.34 17.66
N GLU A 44 -3.66 -2.92 17.80
CA GLU A 44 -4.26 -3.89 16.89
C GLU A 44 -4.80 -3.25 15.60
N ASP A 45 -4.89 -1.92 15.55
CA ASP A 45 -5.40 -1.21 14.38
C ASP A 45 -4.39 -1.32 13.22
N VAL A 46 -4.81 -2.05 12.17
CA VAL A 46 -4.07 -2.17 10.92
C VAL A 46 -4.31 -0.98 9.99
N LEU A 47 -5.49 -0.35 10.10
CA LEU A 47 -5.92 0.75 9.24
C LEU A 47 -6.11 2.03 10.07
N LEU A 48 -5.71 3.16 9.48
CA LEU A 48 -5.92 4.49 10.06
C LEU A 48 -7.26 5.06 9.58
N SER A 49 -8.33 4.82 10.36
CA SER A 49 -9.70 5.16 9.97
C SER A 49 -9.88 6.64 9.62
N GLU A 50 -9.31 7.56 10.41
CA GLU A 50 -9.43 9.01 10.17
C GLU A 50 -8.74 9.45 8.87
N ARG A 51 -7.55 8.91 8.59
CA ARG A 51 -6.85 9.16 7.32
C ARG A 51 -7.62 8.60 6.13
N LEU A 52 -8.16 7.40 6.28
CA LEU A 52 -8.96 6.77 5.22
C LEU A 52 -10.23 7.58 4.94
N GLN A 53 -10.96 7.98 5.98
CA GLN A 53 -12.15 8.81 5.84
C GLN A 53 -11.82 10.17 5.22
N SER A 54 -10.72 10.80 5.62
CA SER A 54 -10.23 12.04 5.01
C SER A 54 -9.85 11.86 3.54
N ALA A 55 -9.19 10.76 3.18
CA ALA A 55 -8.82 10.46 1.80
C ALA A 55 -10.05 10.22 0.92
N VAL A 56 -11.02 9.42 1.40
CA VAL A 56 -12.30 9.21 0.73
C VAL A 56 -13.04 10.54 0.56
N GLY A 57 -13.08 11.37 1.62
CA GLY A 57 -13.68 12.71 1.56
C GLY A 57 -13.04 13.61 0.49
N ARG A 58 -11.71 13.59 0.35
CA ARG A 58 -11.02 14.35 -0.72
C ARG A 58 -11.40 13.84 -2.11
N ILE A 59 -11.48 12.53 -2.30
CA ILE A 59 -11.86 11.92 -3.57
C ILE A 59 -13.31 12.29 -3.90
N THR A 60 -14.24 12.13 -2.96
CA THR A 60 -15.66 12.41 -3.17
C THR A 60 -15.94 13.91 -3.32
N GLN A 61 -15.23 14.79 -2.60
CA GLN A 61 -15.34 16.24 -2.76
C GLN A 61 -14.75 16.72 -4.09
N ASN A 62 -13.63 16.13 -4.53
CA ASN A 62 -13.11 16.38 -5.89
C ASN A 62 -14.09 15.90 -6.95
N LYS A 63 -14.85 14.84 -6.66
CA LYS A 63 -15.88 14.32 -7.55
C LYS A 63 -17.15 15.17 -7.57
N ALA A 64 -17.60 15.70 -6.44
CA ALA A 64 -18.73 16.64 -6.38
C ALA A 64 -18.44 17.97 -7.09
N LYS A 65 -17.17 18.33 -7.27
CA LYS A 65 -16.73 19.44 -8.14
C LYS A 65 -16.73 19.07 -9.62
N SER A 66 -16.80 17.78 -9.96
CA SER A 66 -16.79 17.25 -11.33
C SER A 66 -18.02 16.37 -11.56
N SER A 67 -19.18 16.99 -11.73
CA SER A 67 -20.40 16.42 -12.33
C SER A 67 -21.08 15.23 -11.62
N ASP A 68 -22.41 15.27 -11.65
CA ASP A 68 -23.35 14.22 -11.24
C ASP A 68 -22.85 12.80 -11.51
N THR A 69 -23.00 11.87 -10.55
CA THR A 69 -23.42 10.47 -10.81
C THR A 69 -23.45 9.65 -9.52
N LYS A 70 -24.47 8.78 -9.40
CA LYS A 70 -24.74 7.89 -8.27
C LYS A 70 -24.03 6.52 -8.37
N ASP A 71 -22.98 6.40 -9.19
CA ASP A 71 -22.43 5.12 -9.66
C ASP A 71 -21.08 4.69 -9.03
N ASP A 72 -20.58 5.44 -8.04
CA ASP A 72 -19.16 5.39 -7.66
C ASP A 72 -18.79 4.27 -6.71
N GLN A 73 -19.77 3.85 -5.92
CA GLN A 73 -19.61 2.78 -4.95
C GLN A 73 -19.41 1.43 -5.66
N GLY A 74 -19.87 1.29 -6.90
CA GLY A 74 -19.63 0.10 -7.73
C GLY A 74 -18.18 -0.02 -8.20
N ILE A 75 -17.55 1.10 -8.57
CA ILE A 75 -16.18 1.11 -9.10
C ILE A 75 -15.15 0.79 -8.01
N ASN A 76 -15.27 1.43 -6.84
CA ASN A 76 -14.35 1.16 -5.71
C ASN A 76 -14.46 -0.29 -5.21
N ASN A 77 -15.68 -0.83 -5.09
CA ASN A 77 -15.87 -2.22 -4.66
C ASN A 77 -15.30 -3.22 -5.67
N ASN A 78 -15.39 -2.93 -6.97
CA ASN A 78 -14.78 -3.76 -8.00
C ASN A 78 -13.25 -3.68 -7.98
N GLN A 79 -12.67 -2.51 -7.70
CA GLN A 79 -11.22 -2.35 -7.56
C GLN A 79 -10.69 -3.11 -6.34
N ILE A 80 -11.33 -3.01 -5.18
CA ILE A 80 -10.95 -3.73 -3.95
C ILE A 80 -10.99 -5.25 -4.19
N ARG A 81 -12.08 -5.76 -4.76
CA ARG A 81 -12.20 -7.20 -5.11
C ARG A 81 -11.14 -7.66 -6.10
N THR A 82 -10.74 -6.80 -7.02
CA THR A 82 -9.69 -7.13 -8.00
C THR A 82 -8.33 -7.20 -7.32
N LEU A 83 -8.03 -6.29 -6.39
CA LEU A 83 -6.79 -6.32 -5.60
C LEU A 83 -6.72 -7.54 -4.66
N GLU A 84 -7.84 -7.91 -4.01
CA GLU A 84 -7.93 -9.12 -3.20
C GLU A 84 -7.68 -10.39 -4.03
N LYS A 85 -8.28 -10.48 -5.22
CA LYS A 85 -8.04 -11.61 -6.13
C LYS A 85 -6.61 -11.67 -6.63
N LEU A 86 -5.99 -10.53 -6.95
CA LEU A 86 -4.58 -10.47 -7.34
C LEU A 86 -3.69 -10.91 -6.19
N ARG A 87 -3.97 -10.49 -4.96
CA ARG A 87 -3.29 -10.97 -3.75
C ARG A 87 -3.41 -12.49 -3.64
N ASP A 88 -4.62 -13.02 -3.61
CA ASP A 88 -4.86 -14.45 -3.34
C ASP A 88 -4.32 -15.37 -4.43
N THR A 89 -4.19 -14.87 -5.67
CA THR A 89 -3.67 -15.67 -6.80
C THR A 89 -2.17 -15.50 -7.01
N LEU A 90 -1.61 -14.30 -6.81
CA LEU A 90 -0.21 -14.01 -7.10
C LEU A 90 0.69 -14.27 -5.91
N LEU A 91 0.24 -14.06 -4.66
CA LEU A 91 1.08 -14.35 -3.49
C LEU A 91 1.49 -15.83 -3.44
N PRO A 92 0.60 -16.81 -3.59
CA PRO A 92 1.01 -18.22 -3.59
C PRO A 92 2.01 -18.54 -4.69
N LYS A 93 1.86 -17.95 -5.88
CA LYS A 93 2.75 -18.15 -7.03
C LYS A 93 4.11 -17.45 -6.89
N LEU A 94 4.14 -16.30 -6.22
CA LEU A 94 5.36 -15.60 -5.85
C LEU A 94 6.10 -16.36 -4.74
N MET A 95 5.38 -16.87 -3.74
CA MET A 95 5.92 -17.64 -2.62
C MET A 95 6.41 -19.03 -3.04
N SER A 96 5.73 -19.68 -3.99
CA SER A 96 6.17 -20.96 -4.57
C SER A 96 7.34 -20.80 -5.55
N GLY A 97 7.67 -19.56 -5.96
CA GLY A 97 8.72 -19.25 -6.91
C GLY A 97 8.36 -19.49 -8.38
N GLU A 98 7.08 -19.76 -8.67
CA GLU A 98 6.54 -19.97 -10.02
C GLU A 98 6.48 -18.65 -10.83
N VAL A 99 6.23 -17.53 -10.14
CA VAL A 99 6.28 -16.18 -10.72
C VAL A 99 7.47 -15.43 -10.10
N ARG A 100 8.31 -14.81 -10.94
CA ARG A 100 9.48 -14.04 -10.50
C ARG A 100 9.33 -12.58 -10.93
N VAL A 101 9.43 -11.67 -9.97
CA VAL A 101 9.51 -10.22 -10.26
C VAL A 101 10.87 -9.95 -10.89
N LYS A 102 10.88 -9.37 -12.09
CA LYS A 102 12.13 -8.95 -12.75
C LYS A 102 12.77 -7.86 -11.90
N SER A 103 13.90 -8.15 -11.26
CA SER A 103 14.75 -7.13 -10.67
C SER A 103 15.42 -6.36 -11.80
N GLU A 104 15.15 -5.06 -11.93
CA GLU A 104 15.95 -4.19 -12.79
C GLU A 104 17.36 -4.14 -12.20
N GLN A 105 18.30 -4.84 -12.86
CA GLN A 105 19.70 -4.72 -12.56
C GLN A 105 20.14 -3.30 -12.95
N GLN A 106 20.49 -2.51 -11.95
CA GLN A 106 21.03 -1.18 -12.12
C GLN A 106 22.42 -1.33 -12.78
N GLU A 107 22.48 -1.04 -14.07
CA GLU A 107 23.71 -0.95 -14.87
C GLU A 107 24.53 0.26 -14.37
N VAL A 108 25.26 0.10 -13.26
CA VAL A 108 26.27 1.08 -12.85
C VAL A 108 27.50 0.83 -13.72
N ARG A 109 27.55 1.54 -14.85
CA ARG A 109 28.79 1.76 -15.59
C ARG A 109 29.68 2.69 -14.78
N THR A 110 30.82 2.21 -14.31
CA THR A 110 32.09 2.93 -14.30
C THR A 110 33.22 1.91 -14.30
#